data_AF-K2A029-F1
#
_entry.id   AF-K2A029-F1
#
_cell.length_a   1.000
_cell.length_b   1.000
_cell.length_c   1.000
_cell.angle_alpha   90.00
_cell.angle_beta   90.00
_cell.angle_gamma   90.00
#
_symmetry.space_group_name_H-M   'P 1'
#
loop_
_entity.id
_entity.type
_entity.pdbx_description
1 polymer ?
#
loop_
_entity_poly.entity_id
_entity_poly.type
_entity_poly.pdbx_seq_one_letter_code
_entity_poly.pdbx_strand_id
1 'polypeptide(L)'
;KIHSSRLFRFPQPPLSYGALLPGFDRQSLRKWKAAHPGLRSFAVLRHPLARAYAAYCDYLEKDWMPELRLHLAEVHKFILPPKGQGFASADEFRAGFKVFLELSRHMLNGRTGLKMPPQIATQGALLQGFGQLQAPDHLLREDRLAEGLGFLAAETGIAANPLPREPESPPYALADLYGPDLEAFGFEAYWRDYEAFGFQEWRR
;
A
#
# COMPACT_ATOMS: atom_id res chain seq x y z
N LYS A 1 -33.22 13.78 46.64
CA LYS A 1 -33.01 12.32 46.74
C LYS A 1 -33.47 11.65 45.44
N ILE A 2 -32.49 11.15 44.66
CA ILE A 2 -32.46 9.82 44.04
C ILE A 2 -33.58 9.55 43.01
N HIS A 3 -33.27 9.76 41.72
CA HIS A 3 -32.95 8.71 40.75
C HIS A 3 -34.14 7.86 40.32
N SER A 4 -34.49 7.96 39.03
CA SER A 4 -34.53 6.74 38.23
C SER A 4 -34.22 7.10 36.78
N SER A 5 -32.94 6.96 36.46
CA SER A 5 -32.38 7.07 35.13
C SER A 5 -33.05 6.05 34.22
N ARG A 6 -33.56 6.51 33.08
CA ARG A 6 -33.94 5.61 31.98
C ARG A 6 -32.68 4.89 31.54
N LEU A 7 -32.54 3.62 31.90
CA LEU A 7 -31.61 2.71 31.25
C LEU A 7 -32.10 2.53 29.81
N PHE A 8 -31.64 3.41 28.92
CA PHE A 8 -31.62 3.12 27.50
C PHE A 8 -30.55 2.05 27.30
N ARG A 9 -31.01 0.81 27.28
CA ARG A 9 -30.27 -0.35 26.81
C ARG A 9 -29.86 -0.07 25.37
N PHE A 10 -28.62 0.35 25.13
CA PHE A 10 -28.05 0.32 23.79
C PHE A 10 -28.18 -1.12 23.28
N PRO A 11 -28.68 -1.33 22.05
CA PRO A 11 -28.61 -2.66 21.46
C PRO A 11 -27.12 -2.96 21.27
N GLN A 12 -26.60 -3.92 22.02
CA GLN A 12 -25.25 -4.45 21.84
C GLN A 12 -25.34 -5.83 21.18
N PRO A 13 -25.51 -5.93 19.85
CA PRO A 13 -24.91 -6.99 19.05
C PRO A 13 -23.52 -6.52 18.58
N PRO A 14 -22.59 -7.42 18.19
CA PRO A 14 -21.23 -6.99 17.88
C PRO A 14 -21.24 -5.91 16.80
N LEU A 15 -20.60 -4.79 17.11
CA LEU A 15 -20.28 -3.77 16.11
C LEU A 15 -19.46 -4.47 15.03
N SER A 16 -19.92 -4.39 13.78
CA SER A 16 -19.19 -4.91 12.61
C SER A 16 -18.56 -3.74 11.87
N TYR A 17 -17.53 -4.02 11.06
CA TYR A 17 -16.79 -2.99 10.32
C TYR A 17 -17.64 -2.14 9.36
N GLY A 18 -18.85 -2.60 9.01
CA GLY A 18 -19.66 -1.98 7.96
C GLY A 18 -19.05 -2.16 6.57
N ALA A 19 -19.65 -1.51 5.57
CA ALA A 19 -19.11 -1.52 4.21
C ALA A 19 -17.97 -0.51 4.06
N LEU A 20 -16.98 -0.83 3.22
CA LEU A 20 -15.95 0.13 2.81
C LEU A 20 -16.61 1.28 2.04
N LEU A 21 -16.31 2.52 2.45
CA LEU A 21 -16.77 3.74 1.77
C LEU A 21 -15.61 4.35 0.99
N PRO A 22 -15.53 4.13 -0.34
CA PRO A 22 -14.47 4.70 -1.17
C PRO A 22 -14.81 6.12 -1.65
N GLY A 23 -13.86 6.75 -2.35
CA GLY A 23 -14.15 7.93 -3.19
C GLY A 23 -14.29 9.25 -2.44
N PHE A 24 -13.79 9.34 -1.20
CA PHE A 24 -13.73 10.61 -0.50
C PHE A 24 -12.79 11.60 -1.19
N ASP A 25 -13.32 12.78 -1.50
CA ASP A 25 -12.53 13.99 -1.71
C ASP A 25 -12.27 14.71 -0.37
N ARG A 26 -11.54 15.82 -0.40
CA ARG A 26 -11.20 16.60 0.80
C ARG A 26 -12.44 17.13 1.53
N GLN A 27 -13.48 17.54 0.80
CA GLN A 27 -14.67 18.17 1.39
C GLN A 27 -15.59 17.12 2.03
N SER A 28 -15.86 16.04 1.30
CA SER A 28 -16.64 14.89 1.76
C SER A 28 -15.98 14.20 2.96
N LEU A 29 -14.65 14.03 2.97
CA LEU A 29 -13.94 13.47 4.13
C LEU A 29 -14.08 14.38 5.36
N ARG A 30 -13.93 15.70 5.19
CA ARG A 30 -14.13 16.65 6.30
C ARG A 30 -15.55 16.58 6.86
N LYS A 31 -16.56 16.52 5.99
CA LYS A 31 -17.97 16.39 6.40
C LYS A 31 -18.21 15.07 7.12
N TRP A 32 -17.67 13.97 6.60
CA TRP A 32 -17.79 12.66 7.23
C TRP A 32 -17.17 12.66 8.63
N LYS A 33 -15.94 13.17 8.78
CA LYS A 33 -15.27 13.26 10.08
C LYS A 33 -16.08 14.06 11.11
N ALA A 34 -16.65 15.19 10.72
CA ALA A 34 -17.48 16.01 11.61
C ALA A 34 -18.73 15.26 12.11
N ALA A 35 -19.26 14.33 11.31
CA ALA A 35 -20.39 13.48 11.68
C ALA A 35 -20.00 12.21 12.47
N HIS A 36 -18.70 11.91 12.62
CA HIS A 36 -18.20 10.68 13.27
C HIS A 36 -17.16 11.01 14.36
N PRO A 37 -17.54 11.71 15.44
CA PRO A 37 -16.63 11.96 16.55
C PRO A 37 -16.16 10.63 17.17
N GLY A 38 -14.88 10.57 17.55
CA GLY A 38 -14.27 9.34 18.07
C GLY A 38 -13.79 8.35 17.01
N LEU A 39 -13.84 8.73 15.71
CA LEU A 39 -13.22 7.95 14.64
C LEU A 39 -11.76 7.58 14.98
N ARG A 40 -11.33 6.42 14.50
CA ARG A 40 -9.94 5.97 14.51
C ARG A 40 -9.46 5.84 13.08
N SER A 41 -8.24 6.30 12.81
CA SER A 41 -7.59 6.18 11.51
C SER A 41 -6.25 5.47 11.63
N PHE A 42 -5.89 4.72 10.59
CA PHE A 42 -4.61 4.06 10.52
C PHE A 42 -4.10 4.04 9.08
N ALA A 43 -2.81 3.83 8.91
CA ALA A 43 -2.20 3.48 7.64
C ALA A 43 -1.32 2.24 7.81
N VAL A 44 -1.15 1.49 6.74
CA VAL A 44 -0.31 0.28 6.71
C VAL A 44 0.97 0.57 5.96
N LEU A 45 2.10 0.25 6.59
CA LEU A 45 3.44 0.28 6.00
C LEU A 45 3.78 -1.12 5.51
N ARG A 46 4.12 -1.22 4.23
CA ARG A 46 4.61 -2.45 3.58
C ARG A 46 6.11 -2.31 3.33
N HIS A 47 6.85 -3.42 3.37
CA HIS A 47 8.26 -3.42 3.00
C HIS A 47 8.45 -2.78 1.60
N PRO A 48 9.42 -1.87 1.37
CA PRO A 48 9.47 -1.09 0.14
C PRO A 48 9.59 -1.95 -1.13
N LEU A 49 10.42 -3.01 -1.11
CA LEU A 49 10.52 -3.95 -2.23
C LEU A 49 9.19 -4.68 -2.51
N ALA A 50 8.48 -5.13 -1.47
CA ALA A 50 7.21 -5.84 -1.61
C ALA A 50 6.10 -4.89 -2.13
N ARG A 51 6.15 -3.63 -1.72
CA ARG A 51 5.26 -2.58 -2.22
C ARG A 51 5.51 -2.28 -3.70
N ALA A 52 6.77 -2.16 -4.09
CA ALA A 52 7.15 -1.95 -5.49
C ALA A 52 6.76 -3.15 -6.36
N TYR A 53 6.93 -4.37 -5.86
CA TYR A 53 6.50 -5.59 -6.53
C TYR A 53 4.98 -5.62 -6.75
N ALA A 54 4.20 -5.27 -5.74
CA ALA A 54 2.74 -5.16 -5.87
C ALA A 54 2.34 -4.09 -6.90
N ALA A 55 3.01 -2.93 -6.91
CA ALA A 55 2.79 -1.88 -7.90
C ALA A 55 3.13 -2.34 -9.33
N TYR A 56 4.20 -3.12 -9.51
CA TYR A 56 4.59 -3.69 -10.79
C TYR A 56 3.53 -4.69 -11.30
N CYS A 57 3.08 -5.59 -10.43
CA CYS A 57 2.02 -6.54 -10.72
C CYS A 57 0.70 -5.85 -11.12
N ASP A 58 0.29 -4.86 -10.33
CA ASP A 58 -0.91 -4.05 -10.61
C ASP A 58 -0.79 -3.29 -11.94
N TYR A 59 0.42 -2.81 -12.26
CA TYR A 59 0.69 -2.14 -13.54
C TYR A 59 0.58 -3.09 -14.73
N LEU A 60 1.13 -4.30 -14.64
CA LEU A 60 1.02 -5.31 -15.69
C LEU A 60 -0.43 -5.71 -15.98
N GLU A 61 -1.27 -5.76 -14.96
CA GLU A 61 -2.69 -6.09 -15.09
C GLU A 61 -3.52 -4.92 -15.64
N LYS A 62 -3.39 -3.74 -15.03
CA LYS A 62 -4.34 -2.64 -15.22
C LYS A 62 -3.84 -1.56 -16.16
N ASP A 63 -2.54 -1.47 -16.38
CA ASP A 63 -1.88 -0.42 -17.17
C ASP A 63 -2.36 0.99 -16.76
N TRP A 64 -2.34 1.26 -15.46
CA TRP A 64 -2.93 2.47 -14.85
C TRP A 64 -2.18 3.78 -15.20
N MET A 65 -1.08 3.71 -15.96
CA MET A 65 -0.33 4.85 -16.51
C MET A 65 0.26 4.47 -17.88
N PRO A 66 -0.50 4.62 -18.97
CA PRO A 66 -0.09 4.18 -20.31
C PRO A 66 1.23 4.79 -20.79
N GLU A 67 1.56 6.02 -20.37
CA GLU A 67 2.81 6.70 -20.70
C GLU A 67 4.04 5.95 -20.16
N LEU A 68 3.87 5.14 -19.11
CA LEU A 68 4.94 4.34 -18.54
C LEU A 68 5.45 3.27 -19.50
N ARG A 69 4.54 2.63 -20.25
CA ARG A 69 4.89 1.61 -21.25
C ARG A 69 5.75 2.21 -22.35
N LEU A 70 5.38 3.39 -22.84
CA LEU A 70 6.14 4.13 -23.84
C LEU A 70 7.53 4.49 -23.30
N HIS A 71 7.58 5.01 -22.07
CA HIS A 71 8.84 5.38 -21.44
C HIS A 71 9.78 4.19 -21.23
N LEU A 72 9.25 3.04 -20.79
CA LEU A 72 10.01 1.79 -20.66
C LEU A 72 10.62 1.35 -22.00
N ALA A 73 9.83 1.40 -23.08
CA ALA A 73 10.31 1.02 -24.40
C ALA A 73 11.34 2.01 -24.96
N GLU A 74 11.12 3.32 -24.82
CA GLU A 74 11.95 4.35 -25.43
C GLU A 74 13.24 4.63 -24.65
N VAL A 75 13.17 4.70 -23.32
CA VAL A 75 14.29 5.11 -22.46
C VAL A 75 15.03 3.89 -21.92
N HIS A 76 14.31 2.93 -21.34
CA HIS A 76 14.90 1.73 -20.75
C HIS A 76 15.10 0.58 -21.75
N LYS A 77 14.70 0.77 -23.03
CA LYS A 77 14.75 -0.24 -24.09
C LYS A 77 14.09 -1.57 -23.69
N PHE A 78 13.09 -1.48 -22.81
CA PHE A 78 12.40 -2.62 -22.24
C PHE A 78 10.97 -2.66 -22.75
N ILE A 79 10.69 -3.67 -23.57
CA ILE A 79 9.38 -3.86 -24.18
C ILE A 79 8.59 -4.81 -23.30
N LEU A 80 7.53 -4.28 -22.67
CA LEU A 80 6.60 -5.10 -21.92
C LEU A 80 5.81 -6.04 -22.86
N PRO A 81 5.48 -7.27 -22.41
CA PRO A 81 4.56 -8.13 -23.12
C PRO A 81 3.26 -7.41 -23.51
N PRO A 82 2.61 -7.80 -24.62
CA PRO A 82 1.30 -7.29 -24.98
C PRO A 82 0.31 -7.46 -23.83
N LYS A 83 -0.68 -6.57 -23.73
CA LYS A 83 -1.69 -6.64 -22.66
C LYS A 83 -2.40 -8.00 -22.68
N GLY A 84 -2.51 -8.63 -21.51
CA GLY A 84 -3.08 -9.97 -21.37
C GLY A 84 -2.12 -11.13 -21.68
N GLN A 85 -0.88 -10.84 -22.11
CA GLN A 85 0.18 -11.82 -22.23
C GLN A 85 1.16 -11.65 -21.07
N GLY A 86 1.57 -12.78 -20.46
CA GLY A 86 2.60 -12.81 -19.43
C GLY A 86 4.01 -12.84 -20.02
N PHE A 87 5.01 -12.74 -19.14
CA PHE A 87 6.41 -13.05 -19.49
C PHE A 87 6.58 -14.55 -19.77
N ALA A 88 7.57 -14.92 -20.59
CA ALA A 88 7.78 -16.32 -20.95
C ALA A 88 8.36 -17.15 -19.79
N SER A 89 9.03 -16.50 -18.82
CA SER A 89 9.64 -17.16 -17.67
C SER A 89 9.67 -16.27 -16.43
N ALA A 90 9.96 -16.88 -15.27
CA ALA A 90 10.20 -16.17 -14.01
C ALA A 90 11.42 -15.22 -14.10
N ASP A 91 12.45 -15.64 -14.84
CA ASP A 91 13.67 -14.84 -15.03
C ASP A 91 13.40 -13.57 -15.86
N GLU A 92 12.60 -13.68 -16.92
CA GLU A 92 12.18 -12.52 -17.71
C GLU A 92 11.30 -11.56 -16.89
N PHE A 93 10.35 -12.11 -16.12
CA PHE A 93 9.53 -11.31 -15.20
C PHE A 93 10.41 -10.58 -14.18
N ARG A 94 11.38 -11.28 -13.58
CA ARG A 94 12.33 -10.73 -12.62
C ARG A 94 13.19 -9.63 -13.22
N ALA A 95 13.69 -9.84 -14.44
CA ALA A 95 14.44 -8.83 -15.16
C ALA A 95 13.59 -7.58 -15.43
N GLY A 96 12.33 -7.77 -15.82
CA GLY A 96 11.38 -6.66 -15.98
C GLY A 96 11.09 -5.91 -14.68
N PHE A 97 11.01 -6.62 -13.56
CA PHE A 97 10.84 -5.98 -12.27
C PHE A 97 12.06 -5.13 -11.87
N LYS A 98 13.29 -5.58 -12.15
CA LYS A 98 14.49 -4.75 -11.95
C LYS A 98 14.46 -3.46 -12.77
N VAL A 99 14.05 -3.53 -14.04
CA VAL A 99 13.88 -2.33 -14.88
C VAL A 99 12.81 -1.40 -14.30
N PHE A 100 11.71 -1.96 -13.78
CA PHE A 100 10.67 -1.18 -13.11
C PHE A 100 11.19 -0.48 -11.84
N LEU A 101 12.07 -1.13 -11.06
CA LEU A 101 12.72 -0.51 -9.90
C LEU A 101 13.68 0.62 -10.32
N GLU A 102 14.46 0.42 -11.39
CA GLU A 102 15.35 1.46 -11.92
C GLU A 102 14.57 2.70 -12.41
N LEU A 103 13.48 2.47 -13.14
CA LEU A 103 12.53 3.50 -13.53
C LEU A 103 11.94 4.21 -12.29
N SER A 104 11.50 3.46 -11.29
CA SER A 104 10.95 4.01 -10.04
C SER A 104 11.98 4.91 -9.35
N ARG A 105 13.25 4.48 -9.30
CA ARG A 105 14.39 5.29 -8.82
C ARG A 105 14.54 6.59 -9.62
N HIS A 106 14.44 6.54 -10.94
CA HIS A 106 14.54 7.73 -11.79
C HIS A 106 13.38 8.70 -11.53
N MET A 107 12.16 8.19 -11.45
CA MET A 107 10.97 8.99 -11.15
C MET A 107 11.08 9.65 -9.77
N LEU A 108 11.46 8.89 -8.73
CA LEU A 108 11.59 9.38 -7.35
C LEU A 108 12.71 10.41 -7.16
N ASN A 109 13.68 10.45 -8.07
CA ASN A 109 14.75 11.45 -8.08
C ASN A 109 14.49 12.59 -9.07
N GLY A 110 13.28 12.70 -9.62
CA GLY A 110 12.90 13.77 -10.54
C GLY A 110 13.63 13.74 -11.89
N ARG A 111 14.17 12.58 -12.28
CA ARG A 111 14.92 12.40 -13.54
C ARG A 111 14.03 12.09 -14.74
N THR A 112 12.72 12.00 -14.53
CA THR A 112 11.73 11.76 -15.57
C THR A 112 10.74 12.93 -15.64
N GLY A 113 10.23 13.24 -16.83
CA GLY A 113 9.10 14.17 -17.00
C GLY A 113 7.72 13.56 -16.67
N LEU A 114 7.68 12.30 -16.24
CA LEU A 114 6.44 11.59 -15.91
C LEU A 114 5.82 12.13 -14.61
N LYS A 115 4.49 12.23 -14.59
CA LYS A 115 3.76 12.51 -13.35
C LYS A 115 3.98 11.36 -12.36
N MET A 116 4.25 11.68 -11.10
CA MET A 116 4.40 10.68 -10.04
C MET A 116 3.06 10.01 -9.71
N PRO A 117 2.89 8.70 -9.95
CA PRO A 117 1.70 7.97 -9.53
C PRO A 117 1.82 7.53 -8.06
N PRO A 118 0.70 7.42 -7.32
CA PRO A 118 0.73 6.99 -5.92
C PRO A 118 1.32 5.58 -5.72
N GLN A 119 1.19 4.69 -6.71
CA GLN A 119 1.77 3.35 -6.69
C GLN A 119 3.30 3.37 -6.62
N ILE A 120 3.96 4.35 -7.25
CA ILE A 120 5.43 4.48 -7.26
C ILE A 120 5.93 5.40 -6.15
N ALA A 121 5.14 6.41 -5.75
CA ALA A 121 5.51 7.35 -4.69
C ALA A 121 5.97 6.64 -3.40
N THR A 122 6.89 7.26 -2.67
CA THR A 122 7.32 6.73 -1.36
C THR A 122 6.18 6.77 -0.35
N GLN A 123 6.17 5.80 0.57
CA GLN A 123 5.19 5.74 1.65
C GLN A 123 5.28 6.99 2.54
N GLY A 124 6.49 7.48 2.80
CA GLY A 124 6.70 8.75 3.50
C GLY A 124 6.05 9.94 2.80
N ALA A 125 6.15 10.05 1.48
CA ALA A 125 5.52 11.13 0.72
C ALA A 125 3.98 11.03 0.73
N LEU A 126 3.44 9.81 0.63
CA LEU A 126 2.00 9.58 0.74
C LEU A 126 1.47 9.97 2.13
N LEU A 127 2.18 9.58 3.19
CA LEU A 127 1.82 9.94 4.56
C LEU A 127 1.93 11.44 4.81
N GLN A 128 2.97 12.10 4.30
CA GLN A 128 3.13 13.55 4.40
C GLN A 128 1.98 14.28 3.69
N GLY A 129 1.60 13.84 2.48
CA GLY A 129 0.49 14.40 1.73
C GLY A 129 -0.85 14.23 2.46
N PHE A 130 -1.10 13.03 3.00
CA PHE A 130 -2.32 12.75 3.77
C PHE A 130 -2.37 13.51 5.10
N GLY A 131 -1.21 13.68 5.76
CA GLY A 131 -1.05 14.43 7.01
C GLY A 131 -1.55 15.87 6.96
N GLN A 132 -1.55 16.50 5.78
CA GLN A 132 -2.12 17.84 5.56
C GLN A 132 -3.66 17.90 5.74
N LEU A 133 -4.32 16.74 5.70
CA LEU A 133 -5.74 16.59 5.98
C LEU A 133 -5.98 15.95 7.35
N GLN A 134 -5.23 14.89 7.66
CA GLN A 134 -5.24 14.20 8.94
C GLN A 134 -4.00 13.31 9.06
N ALA A 135 -3.29 13.39 10.19
CA ALA A 135 -2.34 12.34 10.55
C ALA A 135 -3.09 11.06 10.95
N PRO A 136 -2.64 9.87 10.51
CA PRO A 136 -3.19 8.62 11.02
C PRO A 136 -2.93 8.49 12.52
N ASP A 137 -3.90 7.96 13.28
CA ASP A 137 -3.70 7.68 14.70
C ASP A 137 -2.68 6.55 14.89
N HIS A 138 -2.65 5.59 13.95
CA HIS A 138 -1.74 4.44 13.98
C HIS A 138 -1.04 4.21 12.64
N LEU A 139 0.27 3.95 12.68
CA LEU A 139 1.03 3.37 11.58
C LEU A 139 1.31 1.90 11.90
N LEU A 140 0.68 1.00 11.17
CA LEU A 140 0.81 -0.44 11.35
C LEU A 140 1.78 -1.02 10.33
N ARG A 141 2.60 -1.99 10.71
CA ARG A 141 3.38 -2.76 9.74
C ARG A 141 2.55 -3.92 9.20
N GLU A 142 2.69 -4.18 7.91
CA GLU A 142 1.94 -5.24 7.24
C GLU A 142 2.24 -6.65 7.79
N ASP A 143 3.51 -6.92 8.10
CA ASP A 143 3.98 -8.20 8.66
C ASP A 143 3.40 -8.49 10.06
N ARG A 144 2.91 -7.45 10.76
CA ARG A 144 2.24 -7.53 12.06
C ARG A 144 0.82 -6.96 12.03
N LEU A 145 0.21 -6.93 10.83
CA LEU A 145 -1.08 -6.27 10.63
C LEU A 145 -2.18 -6.90 11.48
N ALA A 146 -2.18 -8.23 11.65
CA ALA A 146 -3.17 -8.93 12.47
C ALA A 146 -3.15 -8.44 13.93
N GLU A 147 -1.97 -8.23 14.51
CA GLU A 147 -1.80 -7.71 15.87
C GLU A 147 -2.28 -6.26 15.96
N GLY A 148 -1.89 -5.42 14.99
CA GLY A 148 -2.28 -4.02 14.93
C GLY A 148 -3.79 -3.82 14.77
N LEU A 149 -4.43 -4.61 13.91
CA LEU A 149 -5.89 -4.60 13.76
C LEU A 149 -6.59 -5.16 15.00
N GLY A 150 -6.00 -6.16 15.67
CA GLY A 150 -6.51 -6.67 16.94
C GLY A 150 -6.56 -5.59 18.03
N PHE A 151 -5.52 -4.77 18.12
CA PHE A 151 -5.48 -3.62 19.03
C PHE A 151 -6.57 -2.59 18.70
N LEU A 152 -6.71 -2.19 17.42
CA LEU A 152 -7.74 -1.23 16.98
C LEU A 152 -9.17 -1.74 17.22
N ALA A 153 -9.39 -3.04 17.00
CA ALA A 153 -10.66 -3.69 17.25
C ALA A 153 -11.02 -3.62 18.75
N ALA A 154 -10.06 -3.90 19.63
CA ALA A 154 -10.25 -3.78 21.08
C ALA A 154 -10.57 -2.34 21.52
N GLU A 155 -9.88 -1.32 20.96
CA GLU A 155 -10.17 0.09 21.26
C GLU A 155 -11.58 0.52 20.87
N THR A 156 -12.12 -0.07 19.80
CA THR A 156 -13.43 0.31 19.23
C THR A 156 -14.59 -0.58 19.69
N GLY A 157 -14.31 -1.62 20.49
CA GLY A 157 -15.30 -2.60 20.92
C GLY A 157 -15.81 -3.48 19.77
N ILE A 158 -15.08 -3.54 18.66
CA ILE A 158 -15.38 -4.38 17.49
C ILE A 158 -14.59 -5.69 17.64
N ALA A 159 -15.19 -6.82 17.27
CA ALA A 159 -14.45 -8.08 17.22
C ALA A 159 -13.47 -8.10 16.04
N ALA A 160 -12.22 -8.48 16.29
CA ALA A 160 -11.22 -8.60 15.24
C ALA A 160 -11.55 -9.78 14.30
N ASN A 161 -11.76 -9.51 13.01
CA ASN A 161 -11.80 -10.57 12.01
C ASN A 161 -10.39 -11.01 11.65
N PRO A 162 -10.17 -12.31 11.37
CA PRO A 162 -8.91 -12.77 10.80
C PRO A 162 -8.68 -12.07 9.46
N LEU A 163 -7.42 -11.74 9.19
CA LEU A 163 -7.04 -11.23 7.88
C LEU A 163 -7.40 -12.27 6.80
N PRO A 164 -7.98 -11.85 5.66
CA PRO A 164 -8.15 -12.76 4.55
C PRO A 164 -6.76 -13.27 4.15
N ARG A 165 -6.68 -14.56 3.83
CA ARG A 165 -5.46 -15.11 3.22
C ARG A 165 -5.35 -14.48 1.84
N GLU A 166 -4.44 -13.55 1.66
CA GLU A 166 -4.15 -12.98 0.35
C GLU A 166 -3.55 -14.11 -0.49
N PRO A 167 -4.19 -14.51 -1.60
CA PRO A 167 -3.60 -15.51 -2.48
C PRO A 167 -2.28 -14.95 -3.01
N GLU A 168 -1.22 -15.76 -3.01
CA GLU A 168 0.00 -15.41 -3.74
C GLU A 168 -0.35 -15.38 -5.22
N SER A 169 -0.58 -14.19 -5.78
CA SER A 169 -0.73 -14.01 -7.23
C SER A 169 -0.48 -12.54 -7.56
N PRO A 170 0.49 -12.25 -8.46
CA PRO A 170 0.55 -12.81 -9.82
C PRO A 170 1.98 -13.09 -10.34
N PRO A 171 2.14 -13.52 -11.61
CA PRO A 171 2.42 -14.93 -11.99
C PRO A 171 3.51 -15.70 -11.19
N TYR A 172 4.38 -15.05 -10.42
CA TYR A 172 5.46 -15.69 -9.64
C TYR A 172 5.58 -15.04 -8.26
N ALA A 173 5.64 -15.81 -7.17
CA ALA A 173 5.73 -15.23 -5.83
C ALA A 173 7.04 -14.44 -5.66
N LEU A 174 6.99 -13.29 -4.96
CA LEU A 174 8.19 -12.49 -4.69
C LEU A 174 9.28 -13.31 -3.99
N ALA A 175 8.89 -14.24 -3.12
CA ALA A 175 9.81 -15.16 -2.45
C ALA A 175 10.66 -15.98 -3.43
N ASP A 176 10.09 -16.38 -4.57
CA ASP A 176 10.78 -17.19 -5.58
C ASP A 176 11.70 -16.33 -6.46
N LEU A 177 11.42 -15.03 -6.57
CA LEU A 177 12.21 -14.07 -7.33
C LEU A 177 13.31 -13.40 -6.50
N TYR A 178 13.20 -13.49 -5.18
CA TYR A 178 14.02 -12.75 -4.24
C TYR A 178 15.50 -13.14 -4.34
N GLY A 179 16.37 -12.14 -4.21
CA GLY A 179 17.80 -12.33 -4.09
C GLY A 179 18.47 -11.03 -3.64
N PRO A 180 19.70 -11.08 -3.11
CA PRO A 180 20.40 -9.88 -2.62
C PRO A 180 20.56 -8.78 -3.69
N ASP A 181 20.68 -9.17 -4.96
CA ASP A 181 20.71 -8.24 -6.08
C ASP A 181 19.38 -7.52 -6.27
N LEU A 182 18.24 -8.20 -6.11
CA LEU A 182 16.92 -7.58 -6.20
C LEU A 182 16.64 -6.67 -5.00
N GLU A 183 17.09 -7.05 -3.80
CA GLU A 183 17.06 -6.19 -2.61
C GLU A 183 17.84 -4.90 -2.85
N ALA A 184 19.03 -4.98 -3.45
CA ALA A 184 19.83 -3.81 -3.79
C ALA A 184 19.08 -2.85 -4.74
N PHE A 185 18.42 -3.35 -5.79
CA PHE A 185 17.55 -2.52 -6.65
C PHE A 185 16.40 -1.88 -5.86
N GLY A 186 15.78 -2.63 -4.95
CA GLY A 186 14.73 -2.13 -4.06
C GLY A 186 15.22 -0.99 -3.18
N PHE A 187 16.37 -1.17 -2.53
CA PHE A 187 17.02 -0.16 -1.69
C PHE A 187 17.39 1.08 -2.51
N GLU A 188 18.06 0.93 -3.66
CA GLU A 188 18.44 2.07 -4.49
C GLU A 188 17.24 2.92 -4.94
N ALA A 189 16.10 2.27 -5.23
CA ALA A 189 14.87 2.96 -5.61
C ALA A 189 14.18 3.64 -4.41
N TYR A 190 14.09 2.94 -3.28
CA TYR A 190 13.23 3.32 -2.15
C TYR A 190 13.98 3.59 -0.84
N TRP A 191 15.29 3.88 -0.87
CA TRP A 191 16.13 4.07 0.34
C TRP A 191 15.50 4.98 1.39
N ARG A 192 14.79 6.03 0.96
CA ARG A 192 14.08 6.96 1.85
C ARG A 192 13.04 6.26 2.73
N ASP A 193 12.30 5.29 2.20
CA ASP A 193 11.35 4.50 2.99
C ASP A 193 12.07 3.46 3.87
N TYR A 194 13.17 2.87 3.38
CA TYR A 194 13.99 1.97 4.20
C TYR A 194 14.51 2.68 5.45
N GLU A 195 15.12 3.86 5.29
CA GLU A 195 15.66 4.64 6.40
C GLU A 195 14.56 5.24 7.28
N ALA A 196 13.54 5.87 6.68
CA ALA A 196 12.50 6.57 7.45
C ALA A 196 11.70 5.62 8.36
N PHE A 197 11.51 4.36 7.93
CA PHE A 197 10.75 3.37 8.67
C PHE A 197 11.62 2.21 9.20
N GLY A 198 12.94 2.30 9.10
CA GLY A 198 13.87 1.29 9.62
C GLY A 198 13.61 -0.13 9.09
N PHE A 199 13.30 -0.26 7.79
CA PHE A 199 13.16 -1.58 7.18
C PHE A 199 14.55 -2.23 7.01
N GLN A 200 14.63 -3.51 7.38
CA GLN A 200 15.74 -4.40 7.03
C GLN A 200 15.46 -5.07 5.69
N GLU A 201 16.36 -5.96 5.25
CA GLU A 201 16.13 -6.83 4.09
C GLU A 201 14.76 -7.53 4.18
N TRP A 202 14.13 -7.69 3.02
CA TRP A 202 12.81 -8.28 2.93
C TRP A 202 12.79 -9.71 3.49
N ARG A 203 11.73 -10.00 4.26
CA ARG A 203 11.42 -11.34 4.74
C ARG A 203 9.97 -11.63 4.40
N ARG A 204 9.70 -12.90 4.11
CA ARG A 204 8.34 -13.40 3.88
C ARG A 204 7.51 -13.38 5.16
#